data_AF-A0A7V5HNN2-F1
#
_entry.id   AF-A0A7V5HNN2-F1
#
_cell.length_a   1.000
_cell.length_b   1.000
_cell.length_c   1.000
_cell.angle_alpha   90.00
_cell.angle_beta   90.00
_cell.angle_gamma   90.00
#
_symmetry.space_group_name_H-M   'P 1'
#
loop_
_entity.id
_entity.type
_entity.pdbx_description
1 polymer ?
#
loop_
_entity_poly.entity_id
_entity_poly.type
_entity_poly.pdbx_seq_one_letter_code
_entity_poly.pdbx_strand_id
1 'polypeptide(L)'
;VRWMIILKEKSIQIPLIVAVKFYLISLFMGIFLPSGGLDVVRALYASRYGTKSEVFAATVIDRLSGFYGILIYILLGFFILPEELIKYRNLIGITLLIVFLFNILIFFRQVNELINKKLPDTKVLLPIKKFVNSMYFYRGSIPLLLKILPLSLSIQAIFAISAIIISYAIMAHIPVLRGLFYVPLINFLAMIPVTISGLGLREGGFVYFFKPFISTESALLLSLLYYMASIVISVPGFLLFLMDKPPENLKKLNQ
;
A
#
# COMPACT_ATOMS: atom_id res chain seq x y z
N VAL A 1 -3.29 8.03 -9.47
CA VAL A 1 -2.28 8.45 -10.47
C VAL A 1 -1.07 7.53 -10.52
N ARG A 2 -0.32 7.34 -9.42
CA ARG A 2 0.90 6.49 -9.38
C ARG A 2 0.72 5.12 -10.04
N TRP A 3 -0.29 4.36 -9.62
CA TRP A 3 -0.64 3.07 -10.20
C TRP A 3 -0.89 3.10 -11.72
N MET A 4 -1.54 4.15 -12.24
CA MET A 4 -1.76 4.29 -13.69
C MET A 4 -0.45 4.49 -14.47
N ILE A 5 0.54 5.16 -13.87
CA ILE A 5 1.86 5.32 -14.49
C ILE A 5 2.54 3.95 -14.60
N ILE A 6 2.45 3.11 -13.56
CA ILE A 6 3.02 1.76 -13.55
C ILE A 6 2.34 0.85 -14.57
N LEU A 7 1.01 0.92 -14.70
CA LEU A 7 0.25 0.17 -15.70
C LEU A 7 0.64 0.55 -17.14
N LYS A 8 0.91 1.84 -17.40
CA LYS A 8 1.30 2.32 -18.72
C LYS A 8 2.61 1.72 -19.24
N GLU A 9 3.54 1.32 -18.37
CA GLU A 9 4.78 0.64 -18.75
C GLU A 9 4.54 -0.75 -19.39
N LYS A 10 3.40 -1.37 -19.08
CA LYS A 10 2.92 -2.60 -19.70
C LYS A 10 1.91 -2.34 -20.83
N SER A 11 1.84 -1.10 -21.32
CA SER A 11 0.86 -0.65 -22.32
C SER A 11 -0.61 -0.83 -21.87
N ILE A 12 -0.86 -1.00 -20.57
CA ILE A 12 -2.22 -1.10 -20.02
C ILE A 12 -2.74 0.32 -19.77
N GLN A 13 -3.70 0.74 -20.59
CA GLN A 13 -4.27 2.07 -20.53
C GLN A 13 -5.68 2.03 -19.94
N ILE A 14 -5.82 2.64 -18.77
CA ILE A 14 -7.11 2.81 -18.10
C ILE A 14 -7.44 4.31 -18.07
N PRO A 15 -8.63 4.74 -18.52
CA PRO A 15 -9.04 6.13 -18.37
C PRO A 15 -9.04 6.55 -16.89
N LEU A 16 -8.67 7.80 -16.58
CA LEU A 16 -8.55 8.28 -15.20
C LEU A 16 -9.83 8.06 -14.39
N ILE A 17 -11.00 8.40 -14.98
CA ILE A 17 -12.30 8.23 -14.31
C ILE A 17 -12.59 6.77 -13.96
N VAL A 18 -12.18 5.83 -14.83
CA VAL A 18 -12.35 4.39 -14.61
C VAL A 18 -11.38 3.91 -13.52
N ALA A 19 -10.13 4.39 -13.53
CA ALA A 19 -9.15 4.06 -12.50
C ALA A 19 -9.58 4.58 -11.11
N VAL A 20 -10.16 5.79 -11.05
CA VAL A 20 -10.74 6.35 -9.82
C VAL A 20 -11.93 5.51 -9.36
N LYS A 21 -12.84 5.13 -10.27
CA LYS A 21 -13.95 4.22 -9.95
C LYS A 21 -13.44 2.91 -9.33
N PHE A 22 -12.47 2.26 -9.96
CA PHE A 22 -11.90 1.01 -9.45
C PHE A 22 -11.24 1.19 -8.09
N TYR A 23 -10.52 2.30 -7.89
CA TYR A 23 -9.88 2.61 -6.61
C TYR A 23 -10.92 2.82 -5.50
N LEU A 24 -11.99 3.58 -5.75
CA LEU A 24 -13.06 3.81 -4.77
C LEU A 24 -13.79 2.52 -4.38
N ILE A 25 -14.16 1.69 -5.37
CA ILE A 25 -14.75 0.36 -5.11
C ILE A 25 -13.81 -0.50 -4.26
N SER A 26 -12.51 -0.44 -4.57
CA SER A 26 -11.48 -1.20 -3.84
C SER A 26 -11.29 -0.71 -2.41
N LEU A 27 -11.33 0.61 -2.17
CA LEU A 27 -11.29 1.18 -0.83
C LEU A 27 -12.47 0.69 0.01
N PHE A 28 -13.68 0.73 -0.55
CA PHE A 28 -14.88 0.26 0.14
C PHE A 28 -14.79 -1.23 0.48
N MET A 29 -14.46 -2.07 -0.49
CA MET A 29 -14.30 -3.52 -0.26
C MET A 29 -13.15 -3.83 0.70
N GLY A 30 -12.10 -3.01 0.68
CA GLY A 30 -10.94 -3.13 1.55
C GLY A 30 -11.25 -3.01 3.04
N ILE A 31 -12.36 -2.36 3.42
CA ILE A 31 -12.81 -2.24 4.82
C ILE A 31 -13.11 -3.61 5.41
N PHE A 32 -13.71 -4.50 4.62
CA PHE A 32 -14.17 -5.82 5.06
C PHE A 32 -13.13 -6.93 4.85
N LEU A 33 -11.98 -6.60 4.25
CA LEU A 33 -10.94 -7.57 3.90
C LEU A 33 -9.69 -7.38 4.78
N PRO A 34 -8.88 -8.44 4.97
CA PRO A 34 -7.54 -8.29 5.55
C PRO A 34 -6.68 -7.30 4.78
N SER A 35 -5.65 -6.73 5.43
CA SER A 35 -4.77 -5.75 4.77
C SER A 35 -4.21 -6.29 3.44
N GLY A 36 -4.49 -5.58 2.34
CA GLY A 36 -4.17 -6.03 0.98
C GLY A 36 -5.33 -6.60 0.15
N GLY A 37 -6.49 -6.85 0.76
CA GLY A 37 -7.70 -7.21 0.02
C GLY A 37 -8.13 -6.13 -0.98
N LEU A 38 -7.96 -4.85 -0.63
CA LEU A 38 -8.21 -3.73 -1.55
C LEU A 38 -7.40 -3.85 -2.85
N ASP A 39 -6.14 -4.30 -2.76
CA ASP A 39 -5.25 -4.41 -3.91
C ASP A 39 -5.68 -5.55 -4.84
N VAL A 40 -6.17 -6.64 -4.25
CA VAL A 40 -6.77 -7.75 -4.99
C VAL A 40 -8.01 -7.26 -5.75
N VAL A 41 -8.93 -6.56 -5.08
CA VAL A 41 -10.13 -6.01 -5.72
C VAL A 41 -9.74 -5.06 -6.85
N ARG A 42 -8.81 -4.14 -6.60
CA ARG A 42 -8.32 -3.18 -7.59
C ARG A 42 -7.76 -3.88 -8.83
N ALA A 43 -6.97 -4.94 -8.63
CA ALA A 43 -6.40 -5.72 -9.71
C ALA A 43 -7.46 -6.55 -10.46
N LEU A 44 -8.46 -7.11 -9.77
CA LEU A 44 -9.56 -7.83 -10.41
C LEU A 44 -10.37 -6.93 -11.34
N TYR A 45 -10.69 -5.71 -10.92
CA TYR A 45 -11.42 -4.75 -11.76
C TYR A 45 -10.57 -4.29 -12.96
N ALA A 46 -9.29 -3.97 -12.74
CA ALA A 46 -8.40 -3.57 -13.83
C ALA A 46 -8.01 -4.69 -14.79
N SER A 47 -8.21 -5.98 -14.43
CA SER A 47 -8.03 -7.10 -15.35
C SER A 47 -8.99 -7.08 -16.56
N ARG A 48 -9.95 -6.15 -16.60
CA ARG A 48 -10.75 -5.81 -17.79
C ARG A 48 -9.93 -5.14 -18.90
N TYR A 49 -8.75 -4.57 -18.57
CA TYR A 49 -7.90 -3.81 -19.48
C TYR A 49 -6.52 -4.46 -19.75
N GLY A 50 -6.22 -5.58 -19.11
CA GLY A 50 -4.94 -6.27 -19.23
C GLY A 50 -5.00 -7.65 -18.58
N THR A 51 -3.94 -8.45 -18.70
CA THR A 51 -3.97 -9.79 -18.08
C THR A 51 -3.97 -9.70 -16.56
N LYS A 52 -4.62 -10.66 -15.89
CA LYS A 52 -4.66 -10.73 -14.41
C LYS A 52 -3.27 -10.66 -13.79
N SER A 53 -2.31 -11.37 -14.37
CA SER A 53 -0.93 -11.43 -13.87
C SER A 53 -0.18 -10.09 -14.02
N GLU A 54 -0.37 -9.38 -15.14
CA GLU A 54 0.27 -8.06 -15.35
C GLU A 54 -0.32 -6.99 -14.45
N VAL A 55 -1.66 -6.92 -14.34
CA VAL A 55 -2.33 -5.94 -13.50
C VAL A 55 -2.02 -6.18 -12.03
N PHE A 56 -2.01 -7.45 -11.59
CA PHE A 56 -1.62 -7.79 -10.22
C PHE A 56 -0.16 -7.44 -9.94
N ALA A 57 0.76 -7.74 -10.86
CA ALA A 57 2.16 -7.32 -10.75
C ALA A 57 2.29 -5.78 -10.64
N ALA A 58 1.63 -5.02 -11.50
CA ALA A 58 1.63 -3.55 -11.42
C ALA A 58 1.09 -3.03 -10.08
N THR A 59 0.10 -3.72 -9.50
CA THR A 59 -0.47 -3.38 -8.18
C THR A 59 0.51 -3.67 -7.05
N VAL A 60 1.25 -4.78 -7.12
CA VAL A 60 2.33 -5.10 -6.17
C VAL A 60 3.48 -4.09 -6.30
N ILE A 61 3.86 -3.69 -7.50
CA ILE A 61 4.85 -2.63 -7.73
C ILE A 61 4.39 -1.29 -7.14
N ASP A 62 3.11 -0.93 -7.29
CA ASP A 62 2.54 0.27 -6.66
C ASP A 62 2.67 0.23 -5.13
N ARG A 63 2.46 -0.96 -4.53
CA ARG A 63 2.61 -1.17 -3.09
C ARG A 63 4.07 -1.10 -2.64
N LEU A 64 5.00 -1.72 -3.37
CA LEU A 64 6.44 -1.61 -3.12
C LEU A 64 6.94 -0.17 -3.21
N SER A 65 6.43 0.59 -4.18
CA SER A 65 6.73 2.01 -4.32
C SER A 65 6.27 2.82 -3.11
N GLY A 66 5.10 2.46 -2.56
CA GLY A 66 4.64 2.98 -1.27
C GLY A 66 5.60 2.69 -0.12
N PHE A 67 6.08 1.45 -0.03
CA PHE A 67 7.07 1.05 0.98
C PHE A 67 8.39 1.81 0.84
N TYR A 68 8.90 2.03 -0.38
CA TYR A 68 10.10 2.86 -0.57
C TYR A 68 9.90 4.30 -0.10
N GLY A 69 8.71 4.87 -0.32
CA GLY A 69 8.34 6.16 0.24
C GLY A 69 8.47 6.16 1.77
N ILE A 70 7.94 5.14 2.44
CA ILE A 70 8.04 5.00 3.90
C ILE A 70 9.50 4.87 4.35
N LEU A 71 10.30 4.04 3.67
CA LEU A 71 11.71 3.85 4.00
C LEU A 71 12.49 5.16 3.90
N ILE A 72 12.22 5.99 2.89
CA ILE A 72 12.87 7.31 2.77
C ILE A 72 12.45 8.22 3.92
N TYR A 73 11.18 8.23 4.31
CA TYR A 73 10.75 8.97 5.50
C TYR A 73 11.47 8.48 6.76
N ILE A 74 11.63 7.17 6.94
CA ILE A 74 12.37 6.61 8.08
C ILE A 74 13.84 7.05 8.05
N LEU A 75 14.48 6.99 6.90
CA LEU A 75 15.88 7.42 6.74
C LEU A 75 16.03 8.91 7.06
N LEU A 76 15.17 9.77 6.51
CA LEU A 76 15.16 11.20 6.84
C LEU A 76 14.91 11.43 8.32
N GLY A 77 14.01 10.65 8.91
CA GLY A 77 13.74 10.65 10.33
C GLY A 77 15.01 10.38 11.15
N PHE A 78 15.86 9.42 10.76
CA PHE A 78 17.12 9.15 11.49
C PHE A 78 18.08 10.33 11.49
N PHE A 79 18.10 11.14 10.43
CA PHE A 79 18.95 12.33 10.39
C PHE A 79 18.38 13.49 11.22
N ILE A 80 17.05 13.58 11.33
CA ILE A 80 16.36 14.71 11.95
C ILE A 80 16.04 14.44 13.44
N LEU A 81 15.68 13.20 13.78
CA LEU A 81 15.28 12.73 15.11
C LEU A 81 16.09 11.48 15.54
N PRO A 82 17.44 11.54 15.53
CA PRO A 82 18.29 10.37 15.75
C PRO A 82 18.06 9.72 17.12
N GLU A 83 17.96 10.51 18.18
CA GLU A 83 17.80 10.02 19.55
C GLU A 83 16.47 9.27 19.76
N GLU A 84 15.40 9.71 19.09
CA GLU A 84 14.09 9.06 19.20
C GLU A 84 14.06 7.76 18.38
N LEU A 85 14.64 7.75 17.18
CA LEU A 85 14.56 6.62 16.26
C LEU A 85 15.61 5.54 16.51
N ILE A 86 16.71 5.85 17.20
CA ILE A 86 17.73 4.85 17.53
C ILE A 86 17.17 3.71 18.40
N LYS A 87 16.13 4.00 19.21
CA LYS A 87 15.37 2.99 19.97
C LYS A 87 14.71 1.95 19.05
N TYR A 88 14.35 2.33 17.83
CA TYR A 88 13.66 1.48 16.85
C TYR A 88 14.61 0.87 15.81
N ARG A 89 15.94 1.03 15.96
CA ARG A 89 16.93 0.58 14.97
C ARG A 89 16.79 -0.90 14.58
N ASN A 90 16.46 -1.77 15.52
CA ASN A 90 16.32 -3.20 15.26
C ASN A 90 15.06 -3.50 14.41
N LEU A 91 13.92 -2.89 14.77
CA LEU A 91 12.67 -3.05 14.01
C LEU A 91 12.84 -2.53 12.58
N ILE A 92 13.48 -1.36 12.44
CA ILE A 92 13.76 -0.77 11.14
C ILE A 92 14.77 -1.63 10.36
N GLY A 93 15.83 -2.11 11.00
CA GLY A 93 16.82 -2.99 10.39
C GLY A 93 16.21 -4.31 9.87
N ILE A 94 15.34 -4.94 10.66
CA ILE A 94 14.58 -6.13 10.24
C ILE A 94 13.67 -5.79 9.06
N THR A 95 12.97 -4.66 9.11
CA THR A 95 12.09 -4.21 8.03
C THR A 95 12.87 -3.99 6.73
N LEU A 96 14.02 -3.30 6.80
CA LEU A 96 14.93 -3.10 5.68
C LEU A 96 15.45 -4.43 5.13
N LEU A 97 15.82 -5.36 5.99
CA LEU A 97 16.26 -6.70 5.60
C LEU A 97 15.16 -7.47 4.87
N ILE A 98 13.93 -7.47 5.38
CA ILE A 98 12.79 -8.14 4.72
C ILE A 98 12.52 -7.53 3.34
N VAL A 99 12.49 -6.20 3.25
CA VAL A 99 12.29 -5.51 1.96
C VAL A 99 13.44 -5.83 1.00
N PHE A 100 14.67 -5.86 1.49
CA PHE A 100 15.85 -6.20 0.69
C PHE A 100 15.81 -7.64 0.17
N LEU A 101 15.51 -8.62 1.03
CA LEU A 101 15.36 -10.03 0.66
C LEU A 101 14.22 -10.25 -0.33
N PHE A 102 13.09 -9.57 -0.12
CA PHE A 102 11.95 -9.60 -1.04
C PHE A 102 12.32 -9.04 -2.42
N ASN A 103 13.09 -7.95 -2.45
CA ASN A 103 13.60 -7.37 -3.70
C ASN A 103 14.54 -8.32 -4.44
N ILE A 104 15.48 -8.95 -3.73
CA ILE A 104 16.35 -9.97 -4.32
C ILE A 104 15.50 -11.11 -4.89
N LEU A 105 14.58 -11.67 -4.10
CA LEU A 105 13.76 -12.79 -4.54
C LEU A 105 13.01 -12.50 -5.86
N ILE A 106 12.49 -11.29 -6.01
CA ILE A 106 11.63 -10.95 -7.15
C ILE A 106 12.39 -10.42 -8.37
N PHE A 107 13.45 -9.63 -8.15
CA PHE A 107 14.14 -8.92 -9.23
C PHE A 107 15.46 -9.57 -9.64
N PHE A 108 15.92 -10.61 -8.93
CA PHE A 108 17.15 -11.31 -9.27
C PHE A 108 16.95 -12.24 -10.47
N ARG A 109 17.87 -12.12 -11.44
CA ARG A 109 17.81 -12.83 -12.73
C ARG A 109 17.71 -14.33 -12.55
N GLN A 110 18.53 -14.87 -11.66
CA GLN A 110 18.66 -16.29 -11.40
C GLN A 110 17.35 -16.87 -10.84
N VAL A 111 16.62 -16.13 -10.01
CA VAL A 111 15.33 -16.58 -9.49
C VAL A 111 14.30 -16.64 -10.61
N ASN A 112 14.24 -15.61 -11.45
CA ASN A 112 13.33 -15.60 -12.60
C ASN A 112 13.65 -16.71 -13.61
N GLU A 113 14.93 -16.93 -13.93
CA GLU A 113 15.36 -18.03 -14.80
C GLU A 113 15.06 -19.40 -14.20
N LEU A 114 15.30 -19.59 -12.90
CA LEU A 114 14.99 -20.83 -12.19
C LEU A 114 13.50 -21.14 -12.23
N ILE A 115 12.66 -20.13 -11.98
CA ILE A 115 11.19 -20.26 -12.04
C ILE A 115 10.75 -20.64 -13.46
N ASN A 116 11.30 -19.98 -14.48
CA ASN A 116 10.94 -20.28 -15.86
C ASN A 116 11.41 -21.66 -16.33
N LYS A 117 12.56 -22.12 -15.85
CA LYS A 117 13.16 -23.41 -16.23
C LYS A 117 12.57 -24.60 -15.46
N LYS A 118 12.28 -24.43 -14.16
CA LYS A 118 11.87 -25.53 -13.28
C LYS A 118 10.36 -25.67 -13.08
N LEU A 119 9.57 -24.58 -13.21
CA LEU A 119 8.12 -24.71 -13.06
C LEU A 119 7.47 -25.15 -14.38
N PRO A 120 6.71 -26.26 -14.38
CA PRO A 120 5.98 -26.71 -15.56
C PRO A 120 4.78 -25.79 -15.87
N ASP A 121 4.40 -25.72 -17.13
CA ASP A 121 3.30 -24.88 -17.61
C ASP A 121 1.93 -25.54 -17.37
N THR A 122 1.61 -25.78 -16.10
CA THR A 122 0.30 -26.30 -15.67
C THR A 122 -0.70 -25.16 -15.49
N LYS A 123 -2.01 -25.48 -15.50
CA LYS A 123 -3.08 -24.50 -15.26
C LYS A 123 -2.91 -23.71 -13.95
N VAL A 124 -2.27 -24.31 -12.93
CA VAL A 124 -2.06 -23.70 -11.60
C VAL A 124 -0.78 -22.87 -11.56
N LEU A 125 0.30 -23.32 -12.19
CA LEU A 125 1.62 -22.66 -12.09
C LEU A 125 1.84 -21.59 -13.16
N LEU A 126 1.16 -21.68 -14.30
CA LEU A 126 1.28 -20.71 -15.38
C LEU A 126 0.93 -19.26 -14.93
N PRO A 127 -0.14 -19.00 -14.14
CA PRO A 127 -0.40 -17.67 -13.61
C PRO A 127 0.71 -17.13 -12.70
N ILE A 128 1.33 -18.00 -11.88
CA ILE A 128 2.44 -17.66 -10.98
C ILE A 128 3.67 -17.27 -11.81
N LYS A 129 4.03 -18.10 -12.81
CA LYS A 129 5.13 -17.84 -13.73
C LYS A 129 4.93 -16.52 -14.49
N LYS A 130 3.72 -16.26 -15.01
CA LYS A 130 3.37 -14.99 -15.66
C LYS A 130 3.46 -13.79 -14.71
N PHE A 131 3.05 -13.95 -13.45
CA PHE A 131 3.17 -12.91 -12.43
C PHE A 131 4.63 -12.58 -12.12
N VAL A 132 5.47 -13.59 -11.88
CA VAL A 132 6.91 -13.40 -11.61
C VAL A 132 7.59 -12.74 -12.80
N ASN A 133 7.32 -13.19 -14.03
CA ASN A 133 7.85 -12.54 -15.25
C ASN A 133 7.39 -11.09 -15.38
N SER A 134 6.14 -10.80 -15.01
CA SER A 134 5.58 -9.44 -15.03
C SER A 134 6.24 -8.54 -13.98
N MET A 135 6.53 -9.06 -12.79
CA MET A 135 7.29 -8.36 -11.77
C MET A 135 8.73 -8.09 -12.23
N TYR A 136 9.40 -9.13 -12.74
CA TYR A 136 10.78 -9.05 -13.20
C TYR A 136 10.98 -8.02 -14.32
N PHE A 137 9.98 -7.80 -15.17
CA PHE A 137 9.98 -6.74 -16.19
C PHE A 137 10.31 -5.36 -15.60
N TYR A 138 9.85 -5.05 -14.40
CA TYR A 138 10.04 -3.75 -13.77
C TYR A 138 11.44 -3.54 -13.15
N ARG A 139 12.29 -4.57 -13.10
CA ARG A 139 13.59 -4.55 -12.39
C ARG A 139 14.55 -3.45 -12.85
N GLY A 140 14.46 -3.06 -14.13
CA GLY A 140 15.44 -2.18 -14.79
C GLY A 140 14.92 -0.77 -15.07
N SER A 141 13.66 -0.47 -14.72
CA SER A 141 13.02 0.79 -15.08
C SER A 141 13.33 1.89 -14.08
N ILE A 142 14.61 2.29 -13.97
CA ILE A 142 15.02 3.47 -13.16
C ILE A 142 14.17 4.71 -13.51
N PRO A 143 13.87 5.02 -14.78
CA PRO A 143 13.00 6.15 -15.12
C PRO A 143 11.61 6.05 -14.50
N LEU A 144 11.03 4.85 -14.44
CA LEU A 144 9.75 4.62 -13.78
C LEU A 144 9.85 4.90 -12.28
N LEU A 145 10.89 4.37 -11.62
CA LEU A 145 11.11 4.58 -10.18
C LEU A 145 11.23 6.08 -9.86
N LEU A 146 12.03 6.82 -10.62
CA LEU A 146 12.17 8.27 -10.47
C LEU A 146 10.84 9.00 -10.69
N LYS A 147 10.02 8.54 -11.63
CA LYS A 147 8.71 9.15 -11.92
C LYS A 147 7.67 8.91 -10.82
N ILE A 148 7.67 7.73 -10.19
CA ILE A 148 6.70 7.37 -9.14
C ILE A 148 7.16 7.73 -7.72
N LEU A 149 8.44 8.03 -7.54
CA LEU A 149 9.03 8.36 -6.26
C LEU A 149 8.40 9.63 -5.63
N PRO A 150 8.31 10.79 -6.32
CA PRO A 150 7.65 11.97 -5.77
C PRO A 150 6.22 11.69 -5.34
N LEU A 151 5.46 10.95 -6.16
CA LEU A 151 4.08 10.55 -5.83
C LEU A 151 4.02 9.69 -4.57
N SER A 152 5.02 8.83 -4.35
CA SER A 152 5.09 7.99 -3.16
C SER A 152 5.38 8.79 -1.91
N LEU A 153 6.29 9.76 -1.99
CA LEU A 153 6.56 10.70 -0.90
C LEU A 153 5.35 11.60 -0.61
N SER A 154 4.68 12.12 -1.64
CA SER A 154 3.47 12.93 -1.49
C SER A 154 2.34 12.15 -0.80
N ILE A 155 2.17 10.86 -1.12
CA ILE A 155 1.17 10.02 -0.45
C ILE A 155 1.48 9.91 1.06
N GLN A 156 2.74 9.70 1.45
CA GLN A 156 3.12 9.67 2.87
C GLN A 156 2.90 11.02 3.55
N ALA A 157 3.26 12.13 2.88
CA ALA A 157 2.99 13.47 3.37
C ALA A 157 1.49 13.71 3.58
N ILE A 158 0.64 13.36 2.61
CA ILE A 158 -0.82 13.51 2.71
C ILE A 158 -1.37 12.74 3.91
N PHE A 159 -0.93 11.49 4.12
CA PHE A 159 -1.36 10.71 5.27
C PHE A 159 -0.94 11.35 6.60
N ALA A 160 0.31 11.79 6.71
CA ALA A 160 0.80 12.46 7.91
C ALA A 160 0.09 13.79 8.18
N ILE A 161 -0.05 14.64 7.17
CA ILE A 161 -0.75 15.93 7.26
C ILE A 161 -2.20 15.72 7.66
N SER A 162 -2.89 14.70 7.10
CA SER A 162 -4.26 14.38 7.48
C SER A 162 -4.38 14.07 8.97
N ALA A 163 -3.46 13.25 9.52
CA ALA A 163 -3.44 12.96 10.95
C ALA A 163 -3.15 14.21 11.79
N ILE A 164 -2.20 15.05 11.37
CA ILE A 164 -1.90 16.32 12.05
C ILE A 164 -3.13 17.24 12.07
N ILE A 165 -3.81 17.44 10.93
CA ILE A 165 -5.01 18.26 10.87
C ILE A 165 -6.09 17.74 11.82
N ILE A 166 -6.34 16.43 11.82
CA ILE A 166 -7.32 15.80 12.72
C ILE A 166 -6.91 16.01 14.18
N SER A 167 -5.62 15.88 14.51
CA SER A 167 -5.13 16.06 15.88
C SER A 167 -5.39 17.48 16.38
N TYR A 168 -5.19 18.49 15.53
CA TYR A 168 -5.50 19.88 15.87
C TYR A 168 -7.01 20.12 15.98
N ALA A 169 -7.83 19.47 15.15
CA ALA A 169 -9.29 19.59 15.21
C ALA A 169 -9.88 19.05 16.52
N ILE A 170 -9.25 18.04 17.14
CA ILE A 170 -9.66 17.48 18.44
C ILE A 170 -8.90 18.07 19.64
N MET A 171 -8.15 19.16 19.45
CA MET A 171 -7.31 19.79 20.48
C MET A 171 -6.25 18.86 21.10
N ALA A 172 -5.85 17.80 20.40
CA ALA A 172 -4.77 16.88 20.76
C ALA A 172 -3.56 17.14 19.86
N HIS A 173 -2.86 18.24 20.13
CA HIS A 173 -1.79 18.72 19.26
C HIS A 173 -0.56 17.80 19.29
N ILE A 174 -0.44 16.92 18.30
CA ILE A 174 0.80 16.17 18.09
C ILE A 174 1.85 17.11 17.47
N PRO A 175 3.14 16.97 17.83
CA PRO A 175 4.19 17.76 17.19
C PRO A 175 4.25 17.46 15.70
N VAL A 176 4.15 18.50 14.86
CA VAL A 176 4.10 18.40 13.39
C VAL A 176 5.22 17.51 12.83
N LEU A 177 6.46 17.75 13.28
CA LEU A 177 7.62 17.00 12.82
C LEU A 177 7.51 15.50 13.14
N ARG A 178 7.00 15.14 14.32
CA ARG A 178 6.80 13.75 14.73
C ARG A 178 5.61 13.12 14.00
N GLY A 179 4.56 13.88 13.76
CA GLY A 179 3.46 13.48 12.87
C GLY A 179 3.95 13.06 11.48
N LEU A 180 4.87 13.84 10.88
CA LEU A 180 5.44 13.56 9.56
C LEU A 180 6.20 12.23 9.49
N PHE A 181 6.84 11.76 10.57
CA PHE A 181 7.64 10.53 10.56
C PHE A 181 6.93 9.33 11.20
N TYR A 182 6.19 9.55 12.28
CA TYR A 182 5.51 8.48 13.00
C TYR A 182 4.28 7.96 12.24
N VAL A 183 3.53 8.83 11.55
CA VAL A 183 2.31 8.38 10.83
C VAL A 183 2.65 7.42 9.68
N PRO A 184 3.65 7.65 8.81
CA PRO A 184 4.08 6.66 7.83
C PRO A 184 4.53 5.33 8.46
N LEU A 185 5.20 5.37 9.61
CA LEU A 185 5.57 4.17 10.39
C LEU A 185 4.35 3.43 10.92
N ILE A 186 3.37 4.13 11.48
CA ILE A 186 2.11 3.55 11.96
C ILE A 186 1.34 2.90 10.80
N ASN A 187 1.27 3.59 9.65
CA ASN A 187 0.63 3.05 8.46
C ASN A 187 1.36 1.82 7.92
N PHE A 188 2.69 1.77 8.00
CA PHE A 188 3.46 0.57 7.70
C PHE A 188 3.04 -0.61 8.58
N LEU A 189 2.91 -0.41 9.89
CA LEU A 189 2.43 -1.44 10.81
C LEU A 189 1.01 -1.90 10.46
N ALA A 190 0.10 -0.96 10.20
CA ALA A 190 -1.29 -1.26 9.82
C ALA A 190 -1.42 -2.02 8.48
N MET A 191 -0.42 -1.91 7.59
CA MET A 191 -0.39 -2.64 6.33
C MET A 191 -0.02 -4.12 6.47
N ILE A 192 0.52 -4.55 7.61
CA ILE A 192 0.85 -5.96 7.85
C ILE A 192 -0.48 -6.73 7.91
N PRO A 193 -0.65 -7.80 7.12
CA PRO A 193 -1.92 -8.53 7.00
C PRO A 193 -2.21 -9.45 8.19
N VAL A 194 -1.97 -8.98 9.42
CA VAL A 194 -2.32 -9.70 10.65
C VAL A 194 -3.75 -9.40 11.07
N THR A 195 -4.27 -8.21 10.72
CA THR A 195 -5.60 -7.75 11.14
C THR A 195 -6.45 -7.23 9.98
N ILE A 196 -7.76 -7.15 10.21
CA ILE A 196 -8.72 -6.61 9.25
C ILE A 196 -8.53 -5.10 9.16
N SER A 197 -8.25 -4.59 7.96
CA SER A 197 -8.02 -3.16 7.71
C SER A 197 -7.00 -2.49 8.64
N GLY A 198 -6.05 -3.24 9.21
CA GLY A 198 -5.04 -2.73 10.15
C GLY A 198 -5.56 -2.36 11.54
N LEU A 199 -6.78 -2.81 11.91
CA LEU A 199 -7.35 -2.62 13.24
C LEU A 199 -6.41 -3.16 14.33
N GLY A 200 -6.31 -2.46 15.43
CA GLY A 200 -5.42 -2.78 16.55
C GLY A 200 -3.98 -2.31 16.32
N LEU A 201 -3.38 -2.60 15.16
CA LEU A 201 -2.01 -2.17 14.84
C LEU A 201 -1.92 -0.65 14.65
N ARG A 202 -2.92 -0.05 13.99
CA ARG A 202 -2.99 1.40 13.82
C ARG A 202 -3.23 2.10 15.16
N GLU A 203 -4.25 1.69 15.90
CA GLU A 203 -4.62 2.30 17.18
C GLU A 203 -3.49 2.17 18.20
N GLY A 204 -2.92 0.97 18.31
CA GLY A 204 -1.74 0.71 19.12
C GLY A 204 -0.54 1.54 18.68
N GLY A 205 -0.33 1.72 17.38
CA GLY A 205 0.70 2.59 16.83
C GLY A 205 0.52 4.06 17.24
N PHE A 206 -0.66 4.63 17.02
CA PHE A 206 -0.95 6.01 17.44
C PHE A 206 -0.75 6.21 18.94
N VAL A 207 -1.29 5.32 19.77
CA VAL A 207 -1.09 5.37 21.23
C VAL A 207 0.39 5.25 21.58
N TYR A 208 1.08 4.24 21.06
CA TYR A 208 2.48 3.99 21.42
C TYR A 208 3.41 5.15 21.05
N PHE A 209 3.28 5.69 19.84
CA PHE A 209 4.15 6.77 19.35
C PHE A 209 3.78 8.15 19.89
N PHE A 210 2.49 8.43 20.14
CA PHE A 210 2.05 9.77 20.55
C PHE A 210 1.72 9.92 22.04
N LYS A 211 1.72 8.83 22.83
CA LYS A 211 1.55 8.90 24.30
C LYS A 211 2.48 9.89 25.02
N PRO A 212 3.73 10.14 24.58
CA PRO A 212 4.57 11.17 25.20
C PRO A 212 4.08 12.62 25.01
N PHE A 213 3.16 12.86 24.07
CA PHE A 213 2.72 14.19 23.67
C PHE A 213 1.24 14.47 23.96
N ILE A 214 0.42 13.42 23.95
CA ILE A 214 -1.03 13.50 24.16
C ILE A 214 -1.50 12.34 25.04
N SER A 215 -2.69 12.47 25.65
CA SER A 215 -3.26 11.38 26.45
C SER A 215 -3.56 10.14 25.60
N THR A 216 -3.67 8.99 26.27
CA THR A 216 -3.94 7.71 25.59
C THR A 216 -5.29 7.73 24.90
N GLU A 217 -6.29 8.35 25.53
CA GLU A 217 -7.65 8.52 25.03
C GLU A 217 -7.65 9.39 23.77
N SER A 218 -6.89 10.50 23.78
CA SER A 218 -6.76 11.41 22.64
C SER A 218 -6.03 10.74 21.47
N ALA A 219 -4.98 9.96 21.73
CA ALA A 219 -4.29 9.21 20.69
C ALA A 219 -5.18 8.14 20.04
N LEU A 220 -6.01 7.46 20.85
CA LEU A 220 -6.96 6.49 20.36
C LEU A 220 -8.07 7.16 19.55
N LEU A 221 -8.63 8.28 20.02
CA LEU A 221 -9.60 9.09 19.29
C LEU A 221 -9.04 9.57 17.95
N LEU A 222 -7.79 10.05 17.93
CA LEU A 222 -7.08 10.44 16.72
C LEU A 222 -7.01 9.30 15.70
N SER A 223 -6.62 8.09 16.13
CA SER A 223 -6.58 6.90 15.25
C SER A 223 -7.95 6.56 14.68
N LEU A 224 -9.00 6.62 15.51
CA LEU A 224 -10.37 6.31 15.08
C LEU A 224 -10.89 7.34 14.08
N LEU A 225 -10.67 8.64 14.29
CA LEU A 225 -11.07 9.68 13.34
C LEU A 225 -10.26 9.61 12.05
N TYR A 226 -8.96 9.32 12.14
CA TYR A 226 -8.12 9.07 10.98
C TYR A 226 -8.66 7.91 10.14
N TYR A 227 -9.12 6.83 10.77
CA TYR A 227 -9.79 5.74 10.07
C TYR A 227 -11.14 6.14 9.49
N MET A 228 -11.96 6.84 10.28
CA MET A 228 -13.29 7.27 9.86
C MET A 228 -13.22 8.13 8.60
N ALA A 229 -12.22 9.02 8.49
CA ALA A 229 -11.97 9.78 7.28
C ALA A 229 -11.75 8.87 6.05
N SER A 230 -11.01 7.76 6.19
CA SER A 230 -10.83 6.78 5.11
C SER A 230 -12.14 6.05 4.76
N ILE A 231 -12.99 5.76 5.74
CA ILE A 231 -14.31 5.16 5.52
C ILE A 231 -15.19 6.12 4.74
N VAL A 232 -15.26 7.39 5.13
CA VAL A 232 -16.05 8.43 4.44
C VAL A 232 -15.63 8.55 2.97
N ILE A 233 -14.32 8.56 2.70
CA ILE A 233 -13.78 8.59 1.33
C ILE A 233 -14.18 7.35 0.53
N SER A 234 -14.40 6.21 1.19
CA SER A 234 -14.79 4.95 0.52
C SER A 234 -16.28 4.88 0.17
N VAL A 235 -17.15 5.68 0.79
CA VAL A 235 -18.63 5.62 0.62
C VAL A 235 -19.06 5.75 -0.85
N PRO A 236 -18.51 6.67 -1.67
CA PRO A 236 -18.84 6.69 -3.10
C PRO A 236 -18.51 5.37 -3.82
N GLY A 237 -17.51 4.64 -3.35
CA GLY A 237 -17.15 3.32 -3.84
C GLY A 237 -18.26 2.28 -3.66
N PHE A 238 -19.06 2.37 -2.60
CA PHE A 238 -20.23 1.51 -2.39
C PHE A 238 -21.30 1.71 -3.47
N LEU A 239 -21.66 2.98 -3.73
CA LEU A 239 -22.64 3.32 -4.77
C LEU A 239 -22.16 2.86 -6.15
N LEU A 240 -20.88 3.11 -6.45
CA LEU A 240 -20.24 2.67 -7.69
C LEU A 240 -20.17 1.15 -7.80
N PHE A 241 -20.01 0.43 -6.69
CA PHE A 241 -20.03 -1.03 -6.65
C PHE A 241 -21.42 -1.59 -6.98
N LEU A 242 -22.49 -1.04 -6.39
CA LEU A 242 -23.87 -1.46 -6.67
C LEU A 242 -24.25 -1.23 -8.14
N MET A 243 -23.75 -0.16 -8.73
CA MET A 243 -24.01 0.19 -10.14
C MET A 243 -23.11 -0.57 -11.13
N ASP A 244 -21.99 -1.16 -10.68
CA ASP A 244 -21.11 -1.90 -11.58
C ASP A 244 -21.59 -3.34 -11.75
N LYS A 245 -21.59 -3.84 -12.99
CA LYS A 245 -21.81 -5.28 -13.21
C LYS A 245 -20.58 -6.02 -12.66
N PRO A 246 -20.72 -7.01 -11.77
CA PRO A 246 -19.59 -7.75 -11.27
C PRO A 246 -18.82 -8.37 -12.45
N PRO A 247 -17.47 -8.38 -12.44
CA PRO A 247 -16.71 -9.06 -13.48
C PRO A 247 -17.20 -10.51 -13.59
N GLU A 248 -17.39 -11.03 -14.81
CA GLU A 248 -17.99 -12.37 -15.08
C GLU A 248 -17.38 -13.51 -14.25
N ASN A 249 -16.13 -13.36 -13.83
CA ASN A 249 -15.41 -14.32 -13.00
C ASN A 249 -15.92 -14.43 -11.55
N LEU A 250 -16.60 -13.42 -10.99
CA LEU A 250 -17.24 -13.53 -9.67
C LEU A 250 -18.52 -14.36 -9.72
N LYS A 251 -19.17 -14.49 -10.89
CA LYS A 251 -20.33 -15.39 -11.05
C LYS A 251 -19.95 -16.86 -10.92
N LYS A 252 -18.69 -17.22 -11.22
CA LYS A 252 -18.18 -18.60 -11.15
C LYS A 252 -17.76 -19.04 -9.74
N LEU A 253 -17.71 -18.14 -8.76
CA LEU A 253 -17.45 -18.50 -7.35
C LEU A 253 -18.75 -18.80 -6.58
N ASN A 254 -19.91 -18.51 -7.19
CA ASN A 254 -21.24 -18.80 -6.65
C ASN A 254 -21.93 -19.94 -7.42
N GLN A 255 -21.16 -20.76 -8.16
CA GLN A 255 -21.57 -21.99 -8.84
C GLN A 255 -20.58 -23.09 -8.46
#